data_AF-A0A7K1WYH8-F1
#
_entry.id   AF-A0A7K1WYH8-F1
#
_cell.length_a   1.000
_cell.length_b   1.000
_cell.length_c   1.000
_cell.angle_alpha   90.00
_cell.angle_beta   90.00
_cell.angle_gamma   90.00
#
_symmetry.space_group_name_H-M   'P 1'
#
loop_
_entity.id
_entity.type
_entity.pdbx_description
1 polymer ?
#
loop_
_entity_poly.entity_id
_entity_poly.type
_entity_poly.pdbx_seq_one_letter_code
_entity_poly.pdbx_strand_id
1 'polypeptide(L)'
;MKILNLVNIFLVGIPIILTALGLITQQSNGNLIGYALLFVMLTSLFQVIIGILLLLNHPTDKMLRFYNCGVLLFVFCWICNVNIKYFQILEYLQYALPPILAIYFSAIIYKKANR
;
A
#
# COMPACT_ATOMS: atom_id res chain seq x y z
N MET A 1 -11.25 -15.88 -0.83
CA MET A 1 -10.70 -14.73 -1.59
C MET A 1 -11.62 -13.51 -1.66
N LYS A 2 -12.96 -13.67 -1.79
CA LYS A 2 -13.89 -12.53 -1.83
C LYS A 2 -13.87 -11.64 -0.58
N ILE A 3 -13.85 -12.24 0.62
CA ILE A 3 -13.73 -11.49 1.90
C ILE A 3 -12.43 -10.68 1.91
N LEU A 4 -11.32 -11.30 1.52
CA LEU A 4 -10.02 -10.62 1.46
C LEU A 4 -10.02 -9.43 0.49
N ASN A 5 -10.68 -9.56 -0.66
CA ASN A 5 -10.87 -8.47 -1.61
C ASN A 5 -11.66 -7.31 -1.00
N LEU A 6 -12.77 -7.62 -0.33
CA LEU A 6 -13.62 -6.61 0.32
C LEU A 6 -12.86 -5.86 1.41
N VAL A 7 -12.15 -6.58 2.28
CA VAL A 7 -11.32 -5.98 3.34
C VAL A 7 -10.22 -5.10 2.73
N ASN A 8 -9.54 -5.57 1.69
CA ASN A 8 -8.49 -4.80 1.03
C ASN A 8 -9.03 -3.51 0.38
N ILE A 9 -10.16 -3.59 -0.34
CA ILE A 9 -10.81 -2.42 -0.94
C ILE A 9 -11.23 -1.42 0.14
N PHE A 10 -11.77 -1.91 1.26
CA PHE A 10 -12.14 -1.06 2.39
C PHE A 10 -10.92 -0.34 2.99
N LEU A 11 -9.83 -1.08 3.24
CA LEU A 11 -8.60 -0.53 3.80
C LEU A 11 -7.94 0.50 2.88
N VAL A 12 -7.94 0.27 1.56
CA VAL A 12 -7.41 1.24 0.59
C VAL A 12 -8.36 2.44 0.41
N GLY A 13 -9.67 2.20 0.42
CA GLY A 13 -10.69 3.22 0.15
C GLY A 13 -10.82 4.26 1.27
N ILE A 14 -10.79 3.84 2.53
CA ILE A 14 -10.91 4.75 3.68
C ILE A 14 -9.88 5.90 3.67
N PRO A 15 -8.57 5.64 3.61
CA PRO A 15 -7.58 6.71 3.62
C PRO A 15 -7.72 7.65 2.43
N ILE A 16 -8.15 7.16 1.26
CA ILE A 16 -8.47 8.01 0.10
C ILE A 16 -9.64 8.95 0.42
N ILE A 17 -10.74 8.41 0.97
CA ILE A 17 -11.93 9.19 1.32
C ILE A 17 -11.61 10.20 2.42
N LEU A 18 -10.91 9.80 3.48
CA LEU A 18 -10.52 10.67 4.59
C LEU A 18 -9.60 11.79 4.13
N THR A 19 -8.64 11.50 3.24
CA THR A 19 -7.76 12.52 2.66
C THR A 19 -8.56 13.50 1.81
N ALA A 20 -9.44 13.02 0.94
CA ALA A 20 -10.28 13.88 0.11
C ALA A 20 -11.19 14.80 0.95
N LEU A 21 -11.85 14.24 1.97
CA LEU A 21 -12.68 15.02 2.89
C LEU A 21 -11.86 16.05 3.67
N GLY A 22 -10.67 15.67 4.15
CA GLY A 22 -9.76 16.58 4.84
C GLY A 22 -9.34 17.78 3.99
N LEU A 23 -9.10 17.55 2.69
CA LEU A 23 -8.78 18.61 1.73
C LEU A 23 -9.98 19.51 1.42
N ILE A 24 -11.17 18.92 1.17
CA ILE A 24 -12.40 19.67 0.84
C ILE A 24 -12.85 20.56 2.00
N THR A 25 -12.79 20.02 3.23
CA THR A 25 -13.24 20.73 4.43
C THR A 25 -12.22 21.74 4.96
N GLN A 26 -11.05 21.83 4.34
CA GLN A 26 -9.96 22.74 4.71
C GLN A 26 -9.68 22.77 6.22
N GLN A 27 -9.76 21.60 6.88
CA GLN A 27 -9.58 21.52 8.32
C GLN A 27 -8.16 21.95 8.70
N SER A 28 -8.04 23.12 9.32
CA SER A 28 -6.77 23.71 9.79
C SER A 28 -6.01 22.81 10.76
N ASN A 29 -6.73 21.94 11.48
CA ASN A 29 -6.16 21.09 12.52
C ASN A 29 -5.62 19.76 11.98
N GLY A 30 -5.82 19.45 10.68
CA GLY A 30 -5.27 18.25 10.05
C GLY A 30 -5.84 16.90 10.56
N ASN A 31 -6.85 16.90 11.43
CA ASN A 31 -7.38 15.70 12.09
C ASN A 31 -7.74 14.58 11.10
N LEU A 32 -8.53 14.88 10.06
CA LEU A 32 -8.95 13.89 9.06
C LEU A 32 -7.77 13.31 8.25
N ILE A 33 -6.80 14.16 7.89
CA ILE A 33 -5.60 13.73 7.16
C ILE A 33 -4.72 12.87 8.08
N GLY A 34 -4.60 13.23 9.36
CA GLY A 34 -3.91 12.40 10.36
C GLY A 34 -4.54 11.01 10.49
N TYR A 35 -5.87 10.92 10.58
CA TYR A 35 -6.56 9.63 10.56
C TYR A 35 -6.35 8.85 9.25
N ALA A 36 -6.32 9.54 8.10
CA ALA A 36 -6.01 8.91 6.82
C ALA A 36 -4.61 8.27 6.85
N LEU A 37 -3.60 8.98 7.36
CA LEU A 37 -2.23 8.46 7.46
C LEU A 37 -2.12 7.24 8.37
N LEU A 38 -2.84 7.22 9.50
CA LEU A 38 -2.92 6.04 10.36
C LEU A 38 -3.55 4.84 9.63
N PHE A 39 -4.60 5.08 8.85
CA PHE A 39 -5.19 4.05 7.98
C PHE A 39 -4.24 3.57 6.89
N VAL A 40 -3.40 4.45 6.32
CA VAL A 40 -2.36 4.06 5.36
C VAL A 40 -1.36 3.10 6.02
N MET A 41 -0.93 3.36 7.26
CA MET A 41 -0.05 2.45 8.01
C MET A 41 -0.71 1.09 8.27
N LEU A 42 -1.99 1.08 8.64
CA LEU A 42 -2.73 -0.17 8.84
C LEU A 42 -2.87 -0.95 7.53
N THR A 43 -3.14 -0.24 6.43
CA THR A 43 -3.28 -0.82 5.09
C THR A 43 -1.97 -1.43 4.62
N SER A 44 -0.85 -0.72 4.76
CA SER A 44 0.46 -1.23 4.36
C SER A 44 0.85 -2.48 5.16
N LEU A 45 0.61 -2.49 6.47
CA LEU A 45 0.84 -3.68 7.30
C LEU A 45 0.01 -4.87 6.83
N PHE A 46 -1.29 -4.67 6.62
CA PHE A 46 -2.19 -5.70 6.11
C PHE A 46 -1.70 -6.25 4.76
N GLN A 47 -1.36 -5.38 3.81
CA GLN A 47 -0.95 -5.79 2.46
C GLN A 47 0.39 -6.51 2.45
N VAL A 48 1.32 -6.20 3.37
CA VAL A 48 2.56 -6.97 3.54
C VAL A 48 2.26 -8.37 4.06
N ILE A 49 1.50 -8.50 5.14
CA ILE A 49 1.18 -9.80 5.77
C ILE A 49 0.46 -10.70 4.78
N ILE A 50 -0.61 -10.20 4.16
CA ILE A 50 -1.40 -10.97 3.20
C ILE A 50 -0.58 -11.25 1.93
N GLY A 51 0.25 -10.31 1.49
CA GLY A 51 1.12 -10.49 0.34
C GLY A 51 2.10 -11.65 0.49
N ILE A 52 2.71 -11.76 1.67
CA ILE A 52 3.60 -12.88 2.03
C ILE A 52 2.80 -14.17 2.13
N LEU A 53 1.67 -14.16 2.86
CA LEU A 53 0.84 -15.36 3.04
C LEU A 53 0.35 -15.92 1.69
N LEU A 54 -0.09 -15.05 0.78
CA LEU A 54 -0.52 -15.46 -0.56
C LEU A 54 0.64 -15.99 -1.40
N LEU A 55 1.85 -15.46 -1.24
CA LEU A 55 3.03 -15.98 -1.93
C LEU A 55 3.42 -17.36 -1.42
N LEU A 56 3.33 -17.61 -0.11
CA LEU A 56 3.59 -18.94 0.47
C LEU A 56 2.59 -19.98 -0.03
N ASN A 57 1.31 -19.59 -0.15
CA ASN A 57 0.26 -20.48 -0.67
C ASN A 57 0.33 -20.68 -2.19
N HIS A 58 0.87 -19.71 -2.93
CA HIS A 58 0.97 -19.74 -4.39
C HIS A 58 2.36 -19.27 -4.89
N PRO A 59 3.43 -20.02 -4.61
CA PRO A 59 4.81 -19.57 -4.84
C PRO A 59 5.17 -19.42 -6.32
N THR A 60 4.45 -20.10 -7.22
CA THR A 60 4.65 -20.03 -8.67
C THR A 60 3.94 -18.83 -9.32
N ASP A 61 3.11 -18.10 -8.57
CA ASP A 61 2.38 -16.95 -9.09
C ASP A 61 3.31 -15.76 -9.33
N LYS A 62 3.59 -15.49 -10.62
CA LYS A 62 4.45 -14.40 -11.05
C LYS A 62 3.96 -13.03 -10.57
N MET A 63 2.64 -12.80 -10.52
CA MET A 63 2.09 -11.50 -10.12
C MET A 63 2.35 -11.21 -8.64
N LEU A 64 2.17 -12.21 -7.78
CA LEU A 64 2.48 -12.12 -6.34
C LEU A 64 3.98 -11.96 -6.10
N ARG A 65 4.84 -12.63 -6.89
CA ARG A 65 6.29 -12.44 -6.81
C ARG A 65 6.71 -11.01 -7.16
N PHE A 66 6.16 -10.44 -8.23
CA PHE A 66 6.42 -9.04 -8.59
C PHE A 66 5.94 -8.07 -7.51
N TYR A 67 4.77 -8.29 -6.94
CA TYR A 67 4.26 -7.47 -5.84
C TYR A 67 5.23 -7.47 -4.65
N ASN A 68 5.59 -8.66 -4.15
CA ASN A 68 6.49 -8.78 -2.99
C ASN A 68 7.91 -8.27 -3.30
N CYS A 69 8.39 -8.43 -4.53
CA CYS A 69 9.65 -7.83 -4.98
C CYS A 69 9.60 -6.30 -4.92
N GLY A 70 8.49 -5.70 -5.36
CA GLY A 70 8.26 -4.25 -5.26
C GLY A 70 8.23 -3.76 -3.80
N VAL A 71 7.61 -4.51 -2.89
CA VAL A 71 7.62 -4.22 -1.45
C VAL A 71 9.05 -4.28 -0.88
N LEU A 72 9.83 -5.30 -1.23
CA LEU A 72 11.23 -5.39 -0.80
C LEU A 72 12.08 -4.26 -1.35
N LEU A 73 11.89 -3.90 -2.62
CA LEU A 73 12.58 -2.79 -3.27
C LEU A 73 12.22 -1.45 -2.60
N PHE A 74 10.97 -1.24 -2.22
CA PHE A 74 10.54 -0.08 -1.45
C PHE A 74 11.32 0.05 -0.14
N VAL A 75 11.35 -1.02 0.66
CA VAL A 75 12.06 -1.04 1.95
C VAL A 75 13.55 -0.81 1.75
N PHE A 76 14.17 -1.44 0.75
CA PHE A 76 15.58 -1.25 0.43
C PHE A 76 15.88 0.20 0.04
N CYS A 77 15.10 0.79 -0.87
CA CYS A 77 15.23 2.19 -1.27
C CYS A 77 15.09 3.14 -0.08
N TRP A 78 14.17 2.84 0.85
CA TRP A 78 14.00 3.63 2.05
C TRP A 78 15.22 3.58 2.98
N ILE A 79 15.72 2.38 3.27
CA ILE A 79 16.92 2.19 4.11
C ILE A 79 18.12 2.90 3.49
N CYS A 80 18.34 2.78 2.19
CA CYS A 80 19.44 3.46 1.49
C CYS A 80 19.32 4.99 1.56
N ASN A 81 18.11 5.53 1.33
CA ASN A 81 17.89 6.98 1.32
C ASN A 81 18.10 7.61 2.70
N VAL A 82 17.72 6.91 3.78
CA VAL A 82 17.85 7.40 5.15
C VAL A 82 19.27 7.26 5.69
N ASN A 83 19.96 6.14 5.41
CA ASN A 83 21.19 5.78 6.14
C ASN A 83 22.48 5.98 5.33
N ILE A 84 22.41 6.00 4.00
CA ILE A 84 23.63 6.03 3.16
C ILE A 84 23.80 7.42 2.56
N LYS A 85 22.84 7.83 1.74
CA LYS A 85 22.88 9.10 1.03
C LYS A 85 21.47 9.47 0.61
N TYR A 86 21.08 10.69 0.97
CA TYR A 86 19.80 11.23 0.57
C TYR A 86 19.81 11.58 -0.93
N PHE A 87 18.84 11.03 -1.66
CA PHE A 87 18.56 11.35 -3.05
C PHE A 87 17.09 11.78 -3.18
N GLN A 88 16.85 12.99 -3.69
CA GLN A 88 15.49 13.52 -3.88
C GLN A 88 14.60 12.61 -4.75
N ILE A 89 15.17 11.96 -5.77
CA ILE A 89 14.42 11.02 -6.62
C ILE A 89 13.86 9.83 -5.82
N LEU A 90 14.59 9.35 -4.81
CA LEU A 90 14.14 8.25 -3.95
C LEU A 90 13.02 8.70 -3.02
N GLU A 91 13.02 9.96 -2.58
CA GLU A 91 11.93 10.52 -1.78
C GLU A 91 10.62 10.59 -2.57
N TYR A 92 10.65 11.12 -3.80
CA TYR A 92 9.46 11.11 -4.65
C TYR A 92 8.94 9.69 -4.91
N LEU A 93 9.86 8.75 -5.12
CA LEU A 93 9.50 7.34 -5.27
C LEU A 93 8.88 6.77 -4.00
N GLN A 94 9.35 7.15 -2.80
CA GLN A 94 8.79 6.70 -1.52
C GLN A 94 7.36 7.18 -1.31
N TYR A 95 6.97 8.34 -1.82
CA TYR A 95 5.58 8.81 -1.77
C TYR A 95 4.70 8.15 -2.84
N ALA A 96 5.22 7.91 -4.04
CA ALA A 96 4.44 7.39 -5.16
C ALA A 96 4.28 5.86 -5.15
N LEU A 97 5.28 5.10 -4.69
CA LEU A 97 5.28 3.64 -4.78
C LEU A 97 4.21 2.97 -3.90
N PRO A 98 3.97 3.39 -2.63
CA PRO A 98 2.97 2.77 -1.78
C PRO A 98 1.56 2.73 -2.39
N PRO A 99 0.98 3.83 -2.92
CA PRO A 99 -0.35 3.75 -3.55
C PRO A 99 -0.35 2.90 -4.82
N ILE A 100 0.72 2.91 -5.61
CA ILE A 100 0.84 2.06 -6.81
C ILE A 100 0.83 0.58 -6.42
N LEU A 101 1.62 0.19 -5.42
CA LEU A 101 1.66 -1.18 -4.90
C LEU A 101 0.31 -1.59 -4.32
N ALA A 102 -0.36 -0.69 -3.59
CA ALA A 102 -1.68 -0.96 -3.03
C ALA A 102 -2.74 -1.22 -4.11
N ILE A 103 -2.74 -0.44 -5.18
CA ILE A 103 -3.65 -0.64 -6.32
C ILE A 103 -3.31 -1.95 -7.04
N TYR A 104 -2.03 -2.22 -7.29
CA TYR A 104 -1.58 -3.45 -7.94
C TYR A 104 -1.98 -4.69 -7.14
N PHE A 105 -1.79 -4.66 -5.81
CA PHE A 105 -2.20 -5.75 -4.92
C PHE A 105 -3.73 -5.96 -4.93
N SER A 106 -4.48 -4.86 -4.93
CA SER A 106 -5.94 -4.89 -5.05
C SER A 106 -6.38 -5.61 -6.34
N ALA A 107 -5.71 -5.34 -7.46
CA ALA A 107 -5.99 -5.99 -8.74
C ALA A 107 -5.68 -7.51 -8.70
N ILE A 108 -4.59 -7.92 -8.05
CA ILE A 108 -4.24 -9.34 -7.87
C ILE A 108 -5.33 -10.06 -7.07
N ILE A 109 -5.74 -9.50 -5.93
CA ILE A 109 -6.74 -10.11 -5.07
C ILE A 109 -8.09 -10.17 -5.79
N TYR A 110 -8.50 -9.11 -6.46
CA TYR A 110 -9.75 -9.07 -7.24
C TYR A 110 -9.77 -10.17 -8.30
N LYS A 111 -8.71 -10.29 -9.10
CA LYS A 111 -8.60 -11.31 -10.15
C LYS A 111 -8.68 -12.73 -9.59
N LYS A 112 -8.11 -12.97 -8.40
CA LYS A 112 -8.19 -14.26 -7.70
C LYS A 112 -9.51 -14.50 -6.99
N ALA A 113 -10.29 -13.45 -6.70
CA ALA A 113 -11.61 -13.58 -6.08
C ALA A 113 -12.73 -13.85 -7.10
N ASN A 114 -12.50 -13.46 -8.36
CA ASN A 114 -13.44 -13.57 -9.48
C ASN A 114 -13.03 -14.63 -10.53
N ARG A 115 -12.00 -15.42 -10.25
CA ARG A 115 -11.69 -16.69 -10.93
C ARG A 115 -12.05 -17.84 -10.02
#